data_AF-A0A2D7GQJ8-F1
#
_entry.id   AF-A0A2D7GQJ8-F1
#
_cell.length_a   1.000
_cell.length_b   1.000
_cell.length_c   1.000
_cell.angle_alpha   90.00
_cell.angle_beta   90.00
_cell.angle_gamma   90.00
#
_symmetry.space_group_name_H-M   'P 1'
#
loop_
_entity.id
_entity.type
_entity.pdbx_description
1 polymer ?
#
loop_
_entity_poly.entity_id
_entity_poly.type
_entity_poly.pdbx_seq_one_letter_code
_entity_poly.pdbx_strand_id
1 'polypeptide(L)'
;MLFAQNAKKYHLPLSEFHTHIVGGGNMLDNRVNINIDDADKDTIGERNARVALTLAAQHAMNIVSVDVGEFGYRQLQFNIIKVQTDIHH
;
A
#
# COMPACT_ATOMS: atom_id res chain seq x y z
N MET A 1 -6.61 -6.22 -11.95
CA MET A 1 -5.82 -5.04 -11.55
C MET A 1 -5.58 -4.13 -12.76
N LEU A 2 -5.92 -2.84 -12.68
CA LEU A 2 -5.80 -1.88 -13.80
C LEU A 2 -4.34 -1.74 -14.28
N PHE A 3 -3.40 -1.68 -13.34
CA PHE A 3 -1.97 -1.62 -13.65
C PHE A 3 -1.51 -2.81 -14.50
N ALA A 4 -1.90 -4.04 -14.13
CA ALA A 4 -1.57 -5.24 -14.89
C ALA A 4 -2.10 -5.22 -16.32
N GLN A 5 -3.32 -4.70 -16.52
CA GLN A 5 -3.89 -4.56 -17.85
C GLN A 5 -3.11 -3.57 -18.70
N ASN A 6 -2.64 -2.46 -18.11
CA ASN A 6 -1.82 -1.49 -18.82
C ASN A 6 -0.41 -2.04 -19.12
N ALA A 7 0.27 -2.66 -18.17
CA ALA A 7 1.57 -3.30 -18.41
C ALA A 7 1.50 -4.33 -19.54
N LYS A 8 0.43 -5.14 -19.57
CA LYS A 8 0.18 -6.12 -20.65
C LYS A 8 0.07 -5.47 -22.04
N LYS A 9 -0.57 -4.29 -22.15
CA LYS A 9 -0.68 -3.57 -23.44
C LYS A 9 0.69 -3.19 -24.01
N TYR A 10 1.66 -2.95 -23.15
CA TYR A 10 3.03 -2.59 -23.51
C TYR A 10 4.00 -3.77 -23.49
N HIS A 11 3.52 -5.00 -23.31
CA HIS A 11 4.34 -6.21 -23.20
C HIS A 11 5.37 -6.17 -22.06
N LEU A 12 5.05 -5.46 -20.97
CA LEU A 12 5.91 -5.34 -19.79
C LEU A 12 5.50 -6.39 -18.73
N PRO A 13 6.38 -7.30 -18.32
CA PRO A 13 6.08 -8.25 -17.26
C PRO A 13 6.05 -7.55 -15.89
N LEU A 14 5.13 -7.96 -15.01
CA LEU A 14 4.94 -7.32 -13.70
C LEU A 14 6.14 -7.45 -12.75
N SER A 15 6.94 -8.50 -12.95
CA SER A 15 8.17 -8.75 -12.18
C SER A 15 9.27 -7.72 -12.42
N GLU A 16 9.22 -6.96 -13.52
CA GLU A 16 10.21 -5.91 -13.81
C GLU A 16 9.93 -4.60 -13.07
N PHE A 17 8.75 -4.44 -12.45
CA PHE A 17 8.40 -3.21 -11.75
C PHE A 17 8.84 -3.24 -10.29
N HIS A 18 9.53 -2.19 -9.87
CA HIS A 18 9.78 -1.91 -8.46
C HIS A 18 8.48 -1.53 -7.77
N THR A 19 8.14 -2.28 -6.72
CA THR A 19 6.89 -2.16 -5.99
C THR A 19 7.17 -1.62 -4.59
N HIS A 20 6.62 -0.45 -4.29
CA HIS A 20 6.64 0.17 -2.97
C HIS A 20 5.21 0.19 -2.44
N ILE A 21 4.97 -0.41 -1.28
CA ILE A 21 3.65 -0.43 -0.63
C ILE A 21 3.70 0.51 0.55
N VAL A 22 2.94 1.61 0.49
CA VAL A 22 2.94 2.64 1.54
C VAL A 22 1.51 2.98 1.97
N GLY A 23 1.29 3.18 3.26
CA GLY A 23 0.03 3.67 3.81
C GLY A 23 -0.64 2.67 4.74
N GLY A 24 -1.92 2.39 4.54
CA GLY A 24 -2.66 1.45 5.39
C GLY A 24 -2.83 1.87 6.86
N GLY A 25 -2.52 3.13 7.17
CA GLY A 25 -2.69 3.71 8.49
C GLY A 25 -4.14 4.03 8.84
N ASN A 26 -4.43 4.10 10.13
CA ASN A 26 -5.68 4.66 10.63
C ASN A 26 -5.52 6.16 10.87
N MET A 27 -6.41 6.98 10.29
CA MET A 27 -6.36 8.43 10.44
C MET A 27 -7.05 8.93 11.72
N LEU A 28 -7.91 8.10 12.34
CA LEU A 28 -8.71 8.48 13.49
C LEU A 28 -8.20 7.77 14.75
N ASP A 29 -7.88 8.55 15.78
CA ASP A 29 -7.39 7.99 17.05
C ASP A 29 -8.53 7.17 17.69
N ASN A 30 -8.27 5.90 17.96
CA ASN A 30 -9.26 4.97 18.52
C ASN A 30 -9.77 5.41 19.92
N ARG A 31 -9.22 6.48 20.52
CA ARG A 31 -9.71 7.09 21.76
C ARG A 31 -11.14 7.64 21.70
N VAL A 32 -11.74 7.76 20.50
CA VAL A 32 -13.11 8.28 20.35
C VAL A 32 -14.17 7.16 20.33
N ASN A 33 -13.79 5.89 20.19
CA ASN A 33 -14.76 4.80 20.04
C ASN A 33 -14.99 4.00 21.33
N ILE A 34 -15.87 4.56 22.16
CA ILE A 34 -16.52 3.87 23.27
C ILE A 34 -17.45 2.80 22.68
N ASN A 35 -17.23 1.53 23.04
CA ASN A 35 -18.14 0.38 22.83
C ASN A 35 -18.40 -0.09 21.39
N ILE A 36 -17.39 -0.63 20.70
CA ILE A 36 -17.63 -1.55 19.59
C ILE A 36 -16.69 -2.73 19.79
N ASP A 37 -17.23 -3.94 19.90
CA ASP A 37 -16.52 -5.21 20.16
C ASP A 37 -15.15 -5.28 19.46
N ASP A 38 -14.11 -5.60 20.25
CA ASP A 38 -12.69 -5.57 19.86
C ASP A 38 -12.26 -6.69 18.90
N ALA A 39 -13.20 -7.47 18.34
CA ALA A 39 -12.89 -8.67 17.59
C ALA A 39 -12.75 -8.48 16.07
N ASP A 40 -13.16 -7.34 15.48
CA ASP A 40 -13.34 -7.25 14.00
C ASP A 40 -12.84 -5.95 13.34
N LYS A 41 -11.98 -5.18 14.02
CA LYS A 41 -11.56 -3.84 13.56
C LYS A 41 -10.26 -3.81 12.76
N ASP A 42 -10.08 -4.75 11.81
CA ASP A 42 -9.15 -4.50 10.69
C ASP A 42 -9.59 -3.18 10.03
N THR A 43 -8.80 -2.12 10.19
CA THR A 43 -9.09 -0.81 9.60
C THR A 43 -9.10 -0.93 8.07
N ILE A 44 -9.79 -0.02 7.40
CA ILE A 44 -9.78 0.02 5.91
C ILE A 44 -8.34 0.12 5.40
N GLY A 45 -7.48 0.85 6.13
CA GLY A 45 -6.05 0.95 5.85
C GLY A 45 -5.36 -0.41 5.86
N GLU A 46 -5.48 -1.16 6.96
CA GLU A 46 -4.84 -2.48 7.11
C GLU A 46 -5.34 -3.47 6.06
N ARG A 47 -6.64 -3.47 5.75
CA ARG A 47 -7.22 -4.30 4.68
C ARG A 47 -6.62 -3.96 3.32
N ASN A 48 -6.47 -2.68 3.00
CA ASN A 48 -5.86 -2.24 1.74
C ASN A 48 -4.39 -2.64 1.65
N ALA A 49 -3.62 -2.48 2.72
CA ALA A 49 -2.22 -2.91 2.78
C ALA A 49 -2.08 -4.42 2.55
N ARG A 50 -2.94 -5.23 3.21
CA ARG A 50 -2.97 -6.69 3.04
C ARG A 50 -3.31 -7.10 1.62
N VAL A 51 -4.32 -6.48 1.01
CA VAL A 51 -4.69 -6.74 -0.40
C VAL A 51 -3.55 -6.37 -1.35
N ALA A 52 -2.89 -5.22 -1.14
CA ALA A 52 -1.74 -4.81 -1.96
C ALA A 52 -0.58 -5.80 -1.87
N LEU A 53 -0.22 -6.24 -0.65
CA LEU A 53 0.80 -7.26 -0.41
C LEU A 53 0.45 -8.59 -1.10
N THR A 54 -0.81 -9.01 -0.98
CA THR A 54 -1.30 -10.26 -1.58
C THR A 54 -1.20 -10.22 -3.10
N LEU A 55 -1.63 -9.12 -3.72
CA LEU A 55 -1.56 -8.95 -5.17
C LEU A 55 -0.11 -8.86 -5.68
N ALA A 56 0.76 -8.16 -4.96
CA ALA A 56 2.18 -8.07 -5.30
C ALA A 56 2.84 -9.47 -5.27
N ALA A 57 2.55 -10.26 -4.24
CA ALA A 57 3.05 -11.64 -4.12
C ALA A 57 2.49 -12.56 -5.22
N GLN A 58 1.17 -12.53 -5.46
CA GLN A 58 0.51 -13.34 -6.50
C GLN A 58 1.04 -13.07 -7.91
N HIS A 59 1.46 -11.83 -8.17
CA HIS A 59 1.99 -11.42 -9.47
C HIS A 59 3.52 -11.43 -9.53
N ALA A 60 4.21 -11.97 -8.51
CA ALA A 60 5.67 -12.01 -8.42
C ALA A 60 6.33 -10.64 -8.69
N MET A 61 5.71 -9.57 -8.19
CA MET A 61 6.23 -8.22 -8.34
C MET A 61 7.45 -8.03 -7.44
N ASN A 62 8.41 -7.22 -7.88
CA ASN A 62 9.62 -6.95 -7.09
C ASN A 62 9.31 -5.94 -5.98
N ILE A 63 8.98 -6.43 -4.77
CA ILE A 63 8.70 -5.58 -3.61
C ILE A 63 10.01 -5.02 -3.07
N VAL A 64 10.20 -3.71 -3.18
CA VAL A 64 11.41 -2.99 -2.75
C VAL A 64 11.25 -2.42 -1.35
N SER A 65 10.04 -1.95 -0.99
CA SER A 65 9.77 -1.47 0.37
C SER A 65 8.30 -1.65 0.76
N VAL A 66 8.07 -1.80 2.06
CA VAL A 66 6.74 -1.88 2.67
C VAL A 66 6.75 -0.96 3.91
N ASP A 67 5.94 0.09 3.89
CA ASP A 67 5.73 1.01 5.00
C ASP A 67 4.22 1.13 5.27
N VAL A 68 3.70 0.33 6.20
CA VAL A 68 2.26 0.22 6.44
C VAL A 68 1.88 0.26 7.92
N GLY A 69 0.68 0.78 8.21
CA GLY A 69 0.00 0.60 9.51
C GLY A 69 0.26 1.70 10.56
N GLU A 70 1.07 2.71 10.28
CA GLU A 70 1.23 3.81 11.25
C GLU A 70 0.00 4.70 11.34
N PHE A 71 -0.17 5.33 12.50
CA PHE A 71 -1.22 6.30 12.77
C PHE A 71 -0.98 7.62 12.03
N GLY A 72 -2.02 8.19 11.43
CA GLY A 72 -1.96 9.47 10.71
C GLY A 72 -2.04 9.36 9.19
N TYR A 73 -1.80 10.48 8.50
CA TYR A 73 -1.75 10.52 7.05
C TYR A 73 -0.29 10.64 6.59
N ARG A 74 0.03 10.07 5.42
CA ARG A 74 1.34 10.24 4.78
C ARG A 74 1.17 11.00 3.49
N GLN A 75 2.07 11.93 3.21
CA GLN A 75 2.18 12.53 1.88
C GLN A 75 3.27 11.79 1.10
N LEU A 76 2.91 11.29 -0.10
CA LEU A 76 3.82 10.56 -0.98
C LEU A 76 4.15 11.40 -2.20
N GLN A 77 5.44 11.53 -2.48
CA GLN A 77 5.93 12.07 -3.74
C GLN A 77 6.63 10.96 -4.53
N PHE A 78 6.11 10.68 -5.72
CA PHE A 78 6.71 9.72 -6.64
C PHE A 78 7.65 10.45 -7.60
N ASN A 79 8.95 10.21 -7.48
CA ASN A 79 9.92 10.64 -8.47
C ASN A 79 10.14 9.50 -9.48
N ILE A 80 9.76 9.73 -10.73
CA ILE A 80 9.90 8.72 -11.81
C ILE A 80 11.25 8.77 -12.53
N ILE A 81 12.08 9.78 -12.25
CA ILE A 81 13.40 9.98 -12.89
C ILE A 81 14.51 9.43 -12.00
N LYS A 82 14.44 9.70 -10.69
CA LYS A 82 15.20 8.99 -9.66
C LYS A 82 14.21 8.05 -9.00
N VAL A 83 14.37 6.74 -9.13
CA VAL A 83 13.50 5.76 -8.45
C VAL A 83 13.66 5.91 -6.93
N GLN A 84 12.96 6.87 -6.36
CA GLN A 84 13.01 7.27 -4.96
C GLN A 84 11.59 7.69 -4.55
N THR A 85 11.13 7.10 -3.44
CA THR A 85 9.86 7.43 -2.80
C THR A 85 10.18 8.18 -1.52
N ASP A 86 9.84 9.47 -1.46
CA ASP A 86 10.02 10.27 -0.26
C ASP A 86 8.71 10.25 0.56
N ILE A 87 8.83 9.94 1.84
CA ILE A 87 7.70 9.79 2.77
C ILE A 87 7.77 10.94 3.78
N HIS A 88 6.70 11.72 3.85
CA HIS A 88 6.54 12.79 4.82
C HIS A 88 5.43 12.41 5.82
N HIS A 89 5.77 12.46 7.11
CA HIS A 89 4.87 12.24 8.25
C HIS A 89 4.24 13.54 8.75
#